data_AF-A0AA93BIG8-F1
#
_entry.id   AF-A0AA93BIG8-F1
#
_cell.length_a   1.000
_cell.length_b   1.000
_cell.length_c   1.000
_cell.angle_alpha   90.00
_cell.angle_beta   90.00
_cell.angle_gamma   90.00
#
_symmetry.space_group_name_H-M   'P 1'
#
loop_
_entity.id
_entity.type
_entity.pdbx_description
1 polymer ?
#
loop_
_entity_poly.entity_id
_entity_poly.type
_entity_poly.pdbx_seq_one_letter_code
_entity_poly.pdbx_strand_id
1 'polypeptide(L)'
;MKISKYLGTFALLAMLAACSTEDEQVRFAGDEVKVNATIGGESVFTRSNPIGSTEEQSVFQDFDQIGISVNGGATHKYEMKNGVWGVAESEVPIKWESEATDFKAFYPYSYNNVNNSFDNGQICTEQNSKEGLALSDYMIARKTYENIPEDRQLDLDFMRQTARVVIDIENSTFKNEFTNPVVAGINIYSQLELPATQGADVSAIKAYKVDDANPKSSWVALVAPNAEDANKDFICISVQENGTGTPKAYSIKGIPNLESGMSYTYKLKIGKDKAIIDNVTVTDWKEGTAIPGGEASLVTEESVRESVAKQLENGNDVELTLPSNASLGLFDAIKTALKDKGVPKSSVNITLKGVMRIPQKAFGNLPEGVAPWFNVVACQTLPLLKMKLFKAVH
;
A
#
# COMPACT_ATOMS: atom_id res chain seq x y z
N MET A 1 22.22 -19.30 56.81
CA MET A 1 23.02 -18.74 55.69
C MET A 1 24.30 -19.56 55.50
N LYS A 2 24.36 -20.36 54.44
CA LYS A 2 25.60 -20.80 53.74
C LYS A 2 25.14 -21.43 52.42
N ILE A 3 25.74 -20.98 51.32
CA ILE A 3 25.35 -21.34 49.95
C ILE A 3 26.39 -22.31 49.40
N SER A 4 25.94 -23.40 48.78
CA SER A 4 26.72 -24.14 47.79
C SER A 4 25.81 -24.56 46.64
N LYS A 5 26.18 -24.16 45.42
CA LYS A 5 25.53 -24.57 44.17
C LYS A 5 26.05 -25.95 43.77
N TYR A 6 25.23 -26.78 43.14
CA TYR A 6 25.71 -27.92 42.34
C TYR A 6 25.04 -27.94 40.98
N LEU A 7 25.85 -28.19 39.95
CA LEU A 7 25.45 -28.37 38.56
C LEU A 7 24.65 -29.67 38.41
N GLY A 8 23.57 -29.63 37.65
CA GLY A 8 22.86 -30.82 37.17
C GLY A 8 23.22 -31.11 35.72
N THR A 9 24.25 -31.93 35.49
CA THR A 9 24.56 -32.48 34.16
C THR A 9 23.72 -33.73 33.95
N PHE A 10 22.89 -33.78 32.91
CA PHE A 10 22.27 -35.01 32.43
C PHE A 10 22.67 -35.25 30.98
N ALA A 11 23.48 -36.28 30.76
CA ALA A 11 23.75 -36.83 29.44
C ALA A 11 22.58 -37.74 29.02
N LEU A 12 22.11 -37.62 27.78
CA LEU A 12 21.37 -38.69 27.12
C LEU A 12 22.32 -39.44 26.17
N LEU A 13 22.49 -40.73 26.44
CA LEU A 13 23.11 -41.69 25.54
C LEU A 13 22.01 -42.45 24.81
N ALA A 14 22.08 -42.48 23.48
CA ALA A 14 21.45 -43.49 22.65
C ALA A 14 22.41 -43.84 21.50
N MET A 15 22.96 -45.04 21.54
CA MET A 15 23.72 -45.64 20.43
C MET A 15 22.80 -46.56 19.62
N LEU A 16 23.22 -46.86 18.37
CA LEU A 16 22.82 -47.91 17.40
C LEU A 16 22.52 -47.25 16.03
N ALA A 17 22.99 -47.74 14.88
CA ALA A 17 24.00 -48.76 14.60
C ALA A 17 24.57 -48.50 13.18
N ALA A 18 25.78 -48.99 12.87
CA ALA A 18 26.39 -48.79 11.56
C ALA A 18 25.89 -49.81 10.52
N CYS A 19 25.59 -49.36 9.30
CA CYS A 19 25.73 -50.16 8.07
C CYS A 19 25.71 -49.28 6.80
N SER A 20 26.57 -49.66 5.84
CA SER A 20 26.62 -49.22 4.42
C SER A 20 26.70 -47.72 4.09
N THR A 21 27.86 -47.36 3.54
CA THR A 21 28.15 -46.17 2.72
C THR A 21 27.18 -45.99 1.55
N GLU A 22 26.42 -44.89 1.58
CA GLU A 22 26.33 -43.96 0.45
C GLU A 22 26.64 -42.55 1.00
N ASP A 23 27.18 -41.65 0.18
CA ASP A 23 27.55 -40.30 0.62
C ASP A 23 26.30 -39.44 0.86
N GLU A 24 25.70 -39.58 2.05
CA GLU A 24 24.82 -38.54 2.59
C GLU A 24 25.65 -37.27 2.82
N GLN A 25 25.67 -36.41 1.81
CA GLN A 25 26.03 -35.01 1.98
C GLN A 25 25.16 -34.44 3.11
N VAL A 26 25.78 -34.24 4.27
CA VAL A 26 25.23 -33.42 5.35
C VAL A 26 25.01 -32.03 4.79
N ARG A 27 23.79 -31.76 4.31
CA ARG A 27 23.40 -30.44 3.83
C ARG A 27 23.44 -29.49 5.00
N PHE A 28 24.48 -28.67 5.07
CA PHE A 28 24.48 -27.48 5.92
C PHE A 28 23.29 -26.60 5.50
N ALA A 29 22.28 -26.51 6.36
CA ALA A 29 21.42 -25.33 6.36
C ALA A 29 22.31 -24.16 6.80
N GLY A 30 22.70 -23.29 5.87
CA GLY A 30 23.80 -22.35 6.12
C GLY A 30 23.87 -21.13 5.22
N ASP A 31 23.76 -21.27 3.89
CA ASP A 31 24.14 -20.19 2.96
C ASP A 31 22.99 -19.44 2.29
N GLU A 32 21.74 -19.63 2.73
CA GLU A 32 20.59 -18.89 2.21
C GLU A 32 20.64 -17.41 2.61
N VAL A 33 20.30 -16.53 1.67
CA VAL A 33 20.24 -15.07 1.89
C VAL A 33 18.96 -14.72 2.66
N LYS A 34 19.09 -14.10 3.83
CA LYS A 34 17.96 -13.51 4.55
C LYS A 34 17.71 -12.11 4.00
N VAL A 35 16.52 -11.84 3.45
CA VAL A 35 16.21 -10.54 2.87
C VAL A 35 15.58 -9.61 3.90
N ASN A 36 16.20 -8.45 4.11
CA ASN A 36 15.61 -7.31 4.79
C ASN A 36 15.49 -6.16 3.78
N ALA A 37 14.35 -6.07 3.07
CA ALA A 37 14.09 -4.91 2.22
C ALA A 37 13.44 -3.80 3.04
N THR A 38 14.21 -2.73 3.24
CA THR A 38 13.71 -1.42 3.64
C THR A 38 13.60 -0.53 2.39
N ILE A 39 13.22 0.73 2.57
CA ILE A 39 12.98 1.64 1.46
C ILE A 39 13.52 3.00 1.93
N GLY A 40 14.62 3.44 1.32
CA GLY A 40 15.39 4.62 1.73
C GLY A 40 16.41 4.40 2.85
N GLY A 41 17.35 3.47 2.71
CA GLY A 41 18.56 3.42 3.56
C GLY A 41 19.59 4.48 3.18
N GLU A 42 20.27 5.03 4.19
CA GLU A 42 21.04 6.31 4.23
C GLU A 42 20.27 7.57 3.74
N SER A 43 19.42 7.44 2.72
CA SER A 43 18.40 8.40 2.29
C SER A 43 17.00 8.01 2.82
N VAL A 44 16.85 8.11 4.15
CA VAL A 44 15.73 7.83 5.09
C VAL A 44 14.34 7.28 4.68
N PHE A 45 13.83 7.28 3.42
CA PHE A 45 12.38 7.12 3.13
C PHE A 45 11.95 6.33 1.86
N THR A 46 10.72 5.73 1.89
CA THR A 46 9.96 5.24 0.71
C THR A 46 8.87 4.17 1.02
N ARG A 47 7.80 3.94 0.20
CA ARG A 47 6.86 2.79 0.38
C ARG A 47 5.80 2.59 -0.71
N SER A 48 5.42 1.32 -0.85
CA SER A 48 4.28 0.75 -1.59
C SER A 48 2.88 1.28 -1.22
N ASN A 49 2.75 2.19 -0.23
CA ASN A 49 1.52 2.96 0.01
C ASN A 49 1.81 4.46 -0.17
N PRO A 50 1.79 5.00 -1.41
CA PRO A 50 2.25 6.36 -1.75
C PRO A 50 1.42 7.52 -1.15
N ILE A 51 0.39 7.19 -0.37
CA ILE A 51 -0.62 8.09 0.22
C ILE A 51 -0.89 7.81 1.72
N GLY A 52 -0.14 6.91 2.36
CA GLY A 52 -0.33 6.55 3.78
C GLY A 52 0.23 7.57 4.79
N SER A 53 0.14 7.29 6.09
CA SER A 53 0.89 8.03 7.12
C SER A 53 2.42 7.88 6.96
N THR A 54 3.20 8.59 7.77
CA THR A 54 4.65 8.37 7.94
C THR A 54 4.99 6.89 8.20
N GLU A 55 4.32 6.29 9.18
CA GLU A 55 4.45 4.89 9.59
C GLU A 55 3.75 3.92 8.62
N GLU A 56 3.12 4.46 7.58
CA GLU A 56 2.69 3.77 6.36
C GLU A 56 3.46 4.27 5.10
N GLN A 57 4.61 4.95 5.23
CA GLN A 57 5.54 5.37 4.14
C GLN A 57 7.08 4.96 4.23
N SER A 58 7.46 3.82 4.86
CA SER A 58 8.84 3.23 5.06
C SER A 58 8.99 1.68 5.28
N VAL A 59 7.98 0.81 5.03
CA VAL A 59 8.05 -0.69 5.05
C VAL A 59 7.09 -1.36 4.03
N PHE A 60 7.44 -2.49 3.42
CA PHE A 60 6.49 -3.19 2.54
C PHE A 60 5.28 -3.79 3.31
N GLN A 61 4.17 -4.01 2.61
CA GLN A 61 2.96 -4.68 3.11
C GLN A 61 3.02 -6.19 2.85
N ASP A 62 2.24 -6.98 3.59
CA ASP A 62 2.05 -8.40 3.24
C ASP A 62 1.50 -8.53 1.80
N PHE A 63 1.99 -9.53 1.08
CA PHE A 63 1.78 -9.79 -0.36
C PHE A 63 2.48 -8.81 -1.33
N ASP A 64 3.23 -7.81 -0.86
CA ASP A 64 4.17 -7.10 -1.75
C ASP A 64 5.21 -8.09 -2.31
N GLN A 65 5.50 -7.97 -3.61
CA GLN A 65 6.45 -8.83 -4.31
C GLN A 65 7.60 -8.00 -4.89
N ILE A 66 8.83 -8.44 -4.65
CA ILE A 66 10.05 -7.85 -5.22
C ILE A 66 10.80 -8.87 -6.07
N GLY A 67 11.47 -8.39 -7.11
CA GLY A 67 12.50 -9.16 -7.83
C GLY A 67 13.86 -8.87 -7.24
N ILE A 68 14.69 -9.91 -7.06
CA ILE A 68 16.10 -9.79 -6.68
C ILE A 68 16.92 -10.64 -7.65
N SER A 69 17.94 -10.06 -8.27
CA SER A 69 18.99 -10.79 -8.99
C SER A 69 20.35 -10.61 -8.32
N VAL A 70 21.18 -11.63 -8.42
CA VAL A 70 22.54 -11.69 -7.87
C VAL A 70 23.54 -11.82 -9.01
N ASN A 71 24.61 -11.01 -9.00
CA ASN A 71 25.72 -11.05 -9.96
C ASN A 71 25.28 -11.06 -11.45
N GLY A 72 24.15 -10.41 -11.76
CA GLY A 72 23.57 -10.38 -13.11
C GLY A 72 22.87 -11.66 -13.57
N GLY A 73 22.65 -12.62 -12.65
CA GLY A 73 21.92 -13.85 -12.89
C GLY A 73 20.40 -13.66 -13.02
N ALA A 74 19.67 -14.78 -12.94
CA ALA A 74 18.21 -14.76 -12.99
C ALA A 74 17.60 -13.94 -11.83
N THR A 75 16.44 -13.34 -12.09
CA THR A 75 15.65 -12.71 -11.03
C THR A 75 14.86 -13.77 -10.27
N HIS A 76 14.97 -13.76 -8.95
CA HIS A 76 14.15 -14.53 -8.02
C HIS A 76 13.08 -13.61 -7.41
N LYS A 77 11.87 -14.12 -7.22
CA LYS A 77 10.73 -13.42 -6.63
C LYS A 77 10.65 -13.69 -5.14
N TYR A 78 10.64 -12.62 -4.37
CA TYR A 78 10.37 -12.65 -2.93
C TYR A 78 9.00 -12.02 -2.67
N GLU A 79 8.29 -12.55 -1.68
CA GLU A 79 6.96 -12.09 -1.24
C GLU A 79 6.97 -11.85 0.28
N MET A 80 6.42 -10.72 0.70
CA MET A 80 6.28 -10.37 2.11
C MET A 80 5.14 -11.18 2.76
N LYS A 81 5.43 -11.89 3.86
CA LYS A 81 4.43 -12.66 4.62
C LYS A 81 4.61 -12.46 6.12
N ASN A 82 3.60 -11.88 6.78
CA ASN A 82 3.62 -11.51 8.20
C ASN A 82 4.81 -10.61 8.57
N GLY A 83 5.18 -9.67 7.69
CA GLY A 83 6.34 -8.80 7.90
C GLY A 83 7.72 -9.46 7.74
N VAL A 84 7.78 -10.66 7.14
CA VAL A 84 9.04 -11.36 6.80
C VAL A 84 9.08 -11.65 5.30
N TRP A 85 10.20 -11.34 4.65
CA TRP A 85 10.43 -11.73 3.26
C TRP A 85 10.71 -13.22 3.12
N GLY A 86 9.91 -13.90 2.31
CA GLY A 86 10.13 -15.28 1.90
C GLY A 86 10.27 -15.41 0.39
N VAL A 87 10.93 -16.47 -0.07
CA VAL A 87 10.92 -16.86 -1.47
C VAL A 87 9.50 -17.23 -1.87
N ALA A 88 9.04 -16.78 -3.04
CA ALA A 88 7.72 -17.15 -3.54
C ALA A 88 7.66 -18.65 -3.92
N GLU A 89 6.45 -19.21 -3.94
CA GLU A 89 6.27 -20.66 -4.09
C GLU A 89 6.94 -21.23 -5.36
N SER A 90 7.66 -22.34 -5.19
CA SER A 90 8.40 -23.08 -6.23
C SER A 90 9.75 -22.51 -6.68
N GLU A 91 10.23 -21.41 -6.10
CA GLU A 91 11.57 -20.88 -6.40
C GLU A 91 12.65 -21.35 -5.41
N VAL A 92 13.90 -21.39 -5.88
CA VAL A 92 15.07 -21.70 -5.03
C VAL A 92 15.55 -20.41 -4.37
N PRO A 93 15.82 -20.38 -3.04
CA PRO A 93 16.39 -19.22 -2.38
C PRO A 93 17.74 -18.82 -3.00
N ILE A 94 17.96 -17.51 -3.12
CA ILE A 94 19.29 -16.98 -3.42
C ILE A 94 20.23 -17.40 -2.28
N LYS A 95 21.47 -17.75 -2.64
CA LYS A 95 22.52 -18.12 -1.71
C LYS A 95 23.65 -17.10 -1.78
N TRP A 96 24.35 -16.95 -0.66
CA TRP A 96 25.58 -16.20 -0.61
C TRP A 96 26.67 -16.89 -1.43
N GLU A 97 27.34 -16.15 -2.29
CA GLU A 97 28.53 -16.61 -3.01
C GLU A 97 29.79 -16.18 -2.25
N SER A 98 30.90 -16.90 -2.44
CA SER A 98 32.13 -16.73 -1.65
C SER A 98 33.00 -15.52 -2.05
N GLU A 99 32.52 -14.69 -2.98
CA GLU A 99 33.21 -13.53 -3.54
C GLU A 99 32.28 -12.30 -3.54
N ALA A 100 32.81 -11.15 -4.00
CA ALA A 100 32.07 -9.89 -4.01
C ALA A 100 30.73 -10.03 -4.74
N THR A 101 29.63 -9.83 -4.02
CA THR A 101 28.27 -10.14 -4.47
C THR A 101 27.48 -8.85 -4.70
N ASP A 102 27.04 -8.63 -5.94
CA ASP A 102 26.20 -7.50 -6.35
C ASP A 102 24.73 -7.93 -6.46
N PHE A 103 23.88 -7.32 -5.64
CA PHE A 103 22.44 -7.51 -5.66
C PHE A 103 21.76 -6.32 -6.33
N LYS A 104 20.91 -6.61 -7.31
CA LYS A 104 19.96 -5.68 -7.90
C LYS A 104 18.55 -6.12 -7.50
N ALA A 105 17.72 -5.21 -7.02
CA ALA A 105 16.34 -5.51 -6.67
C ALA A 105 15.36 -4.42 -7.15
N PHE A 106 14.10 -4.81 -7.37
CA PHE A 106 13.06 -3.92 -7.88
C PHE A 106 11.65 -4.30 -7.39
N TYR A 107 10.80 -3.28 -7.28
CA TYR A 107 9.39 -3.37 -6.88
C TYR A 107 8.54 -2.56 -7.86
N PRO A 108 7.29 -2.97 -8.16
CA PRO A 108 6.75 -4.30 -7.90
C PRO A 108 7.41 -5.33 -8.83
N TYR A 109 7.40 -6.61 -8.44
CA TYR A 109 7.93 -7.70 -9.28
C TYR A 109 7.31 -7.71 -10.69
N SER A 110 6.00 -7.51 -10.78
CA SER A 110 5.28 -7.44 -12.06
C SER A 110 4.10 -6.49 -12.01
N TYR A 111 3.71 -6.02 -13.19
CA TYR A 111 2.53 -5.21 -13.45
C TYR A 111 1.73 -5.89 -14.57
N ASN A 112 0.46 -6.24 -14.32
CA ASN A 112 -0.41 -6.89 -15.32
C ASN A 112 0.20 -8.11 -16.04
N ASN A 113 1.00 -8.92 -15.33
CA ASN A 113 1.78 -10.06 -15.84
C ASN A 113 2.97 -9.70 -16.75
N VAL A 114 3.29 -8.42 -16.91
CA VAL A 114 4.59 -7.95 -17.42
C VAL A 114 5.54 -7.86 -16.23
N ASN A 115 6.63 -8.62 -16.24
CA ASN A 115 7.64 -8.51 -15.19
C ASN A 115 8.41 -7.20 -15.37
N ASN A 116 8.57 -6.45 -14.27
CA ASN A 116 9.54 -5.38 -14.23
C ASN A 116 10.96 -5.96 -14.19
N SER A 117 11.96 -5.09 -14.22
CA SER A 117 13.37 -5.42 -13.99
C SER A 117 14.01 -4.34 -13.12
N PHE A 118 15.31 -4.42 -12.83
CA PHE A 118 16.04 -3.32 -12.19
C PHE A 118 16.23 -2.12 -13.13
N ASP A 119 16.31 -2.36 -14.44
CA ASP A 119 16.65 -1.33 -15.42
C ASP A 119 15.40 -0.78 -16.17
N ASN A 120 14.25 -1.45 -16.06
CA ASN A 120 12.98 -1.07 -16.70
C ASN A 120 11.78 -1.34 -15.78
N GLY A 121 10.88 -0.36 -15.65
CA GLY A 121 9.63 -0.42 -14.90
C GLY A 121 8.40 0.01 -15.70
N GLN A 122 7.21 -0.14 -15.11
CA GLN A 122 5.91 0.15 -15.71
C GLN A 122 5.02 0.95 -14.74
N ILE A 123 4.12 1.78 -15.29
CA ILE A 123 3.15 2.61 -14.57
C ILE A 123 1.73 2.24 -15.02
N CYS A 124 0.80 2.08 -14.08
CA CYS A 124 -0.59 1.77 -14.39
C CYS A 124 -1.36 3.01 -14.88
N THR A 125 -2.30 2.82 -15.82
CA THR A 125 -3.31 3.84 -16.18
C THR A 125 -4.48 3.89 -15.20
N GLU A 126 -4.77 2.80 -14.50
CA GLU A 126 -5.84 2.68 -13.51
C GLU A 126 -5.27 2.89 -12.10
N GLN A 127 -4.91 4.13 -11.75
CA GLN A 127 -4.43 4.50 -10.41
C GLN A 127 -5.53 5.06 -9.50
N ASN A 128 -6.81 4.93 -9.90
CA ASN A 128 -7.96 5.31 -9.08
C ASN A 128 -8.25 4.33 -7.91
N SER A 129 -7.27 3.51 -7.52
CA SER A 129 -7.29 2.62 -6.38
C SER A 129 -5.92 2.57 -5.69
N LYS A 130 -5.88 2.18 -4.41
CA LYS A 130 -4.62 2.02 -3.67
C LYS A 130 -3.70 0.95 -4.28
N GLU A 131 -4.30 -0.11 -4.82
CA GLU A 131 -3.59 -1.18 -5.54
C GLU A 131 -2.97 -0.67 -6.85
N GLY A 132 -3.71 0.11 -7.64
CA GLY A 132 -3.20 0.71 -8.87
C GLY A 132 -2.05 1.69 -8.62
N LEU A 133 -2.14 2.47 -7.54
CA LEU A 133 -1.05 3.32 -7.05
C LEU A 133 0.19 2.49 -6.65
N ALA A 134 0.03 1.44 -5.83
CA ALA A 134 1.11 0.57 -5.39
C ALA A 134 1.80 -0.14 -6.57
N LEU A 135 1.02 -0.68 -7.52
CA LEU A 135 1.54 -1.31 -8.73
C LEU A 135 2.23 -0.35 -9.71
N SER A 136 2.02 0.96 -9.55
CA SER A 136 2.71 2.01 -10.32
C SER A 136 3.95 2.55 -9.61
N ASP A 137 4.17 2.15 -8.37
CA ASP A 137 5.20 2.71 -7.50
C ASP A 137 6.56 2.04 -7.74
N TYR A 138 7.07 2.17 -8.96
CA TYR A 138 8.32 1.53 -9.34
C TYR A 138 9.50 2.04 -8.49
N MET A 139 10.16 1.12 -7.80
CA MET A 139 11.30 1.38 -6.91
C MET A 139 12.42 0.38 -7.21
N ILE A 140 13.68 0.82 -7.06
CA ILE A 140 14.86 -0.05 -7.25
C ILE A 140 15.84 0.07 -6.07
N ALA A 141 16.55 -1.01 -5.78
CA ALA A 141 17.64 -1.06 -4.79
C ALA A 141 18.86 -1.75 -5.40
N ARG A 142 20.06 -1.27 -5.05
CA ARG A 142 21.31 -1.98 -5.35
C ARG A 142 22.18 -2.05 -4.10
N LYS A 143 22.72 -3.24 -3.81
CA LYS A 143 23.62 -3.46 -2.69
C LYS A 143 24.77 -4.35 -3.14
N THR A 144 26.00 -3.93 -2.89
CA THR A 144 27.19 -4.73 -3.17
C THR A 144 27.87 -5.05 -1.84
N TYR A 145 28.23 -6.31 -1.64
CA TYR A 145 28.98 -6.78 -0.47
C TYR A 145 30.34 -7.32 -0.93
N GLU A 146 31.43 -6.85 -0.31
CA GLU A 146 32.77 -7.40 -0.58
C GLU A 146 32.95 -8.81 0.02
N ASN A 147 32.25 -9.09 1.11
CA ASN A 147 32.29 -10.36 1.86
C ASN A 147 30.88 -10.68 2.39
N ILE A 148 30.60 -11.97 2.62
CA ILE A 148 29.33 -12.43 3.22
C ILE A 148 29.15 -11.81 4.63
N PRO A 149 28.03 -11.13 4.93
CA PRO A 149 27.72 -10.62 6.27
C PRO A 149 27.64 -11.73 7.33
N GLU A 150 28.08 -11.45 8.57
CA GLU A 150 28.09 -12.42 9.67
C GLU A 150 26.68 -12.93 10.03
N ASP A 151 25.66 -12.07 9.95
CA ASP A 151 24.25 -12.40 10.17
C ASP A 151 23.56 -13.04 8.94
N ARG A 152 24.24 -13.00 7.79
CA ARG A 152 23.81 -13.43 6.46
C ARG A 152 22.59 -12.66 5.94
N GLN A 153 22.43 -11.41 6.37
CA GLN A 153 21.35 -10.52 5.96
C GLN A 153 21.73 -9.66 4.73
N LEU A 154 20.82 -9.62 3.76
CA LEU A 154 20.84 -8.70 2.63
C LEU A 154 19.92 -7.53 2.98
N ASP A 155 20.52 -6.39 3.29
CA ASP A 155 19.81 -5.12 3.49
C ASP A 155 19.65 -4.41 2.14
N LEU A 156 18.40 -4.29 1.69
CA LEU A 156 18.04 -3.58 0.47
C LEU A 156 17.39 -2.25 0.80
N ASP A 157 17.86 -1.21 0.11
CA ASP A 157 17.50 0.18 0.33
C ASP A 157 16.86 0.72 -0.95
N PHE A 158 15.54 0.55 -1.05
CA PHE A 158 14.79 0.88 -2.26
C PHE A 158 14.57 2.40 -2.43
N MET A 159 14.67 2.87 -3.67
CA MET A 159 14.47 4.28 -4.07
C MET A 159 13.39 4.38 -5.15
N ARG A 160 12.39 5.25 -4.95
CA ARG A 160 11.36 5.55 -5.97
C ARG A 160 11.99 6.03 -7.26
N GLN A 161 11.49 5.48 -8.37
CA GLN A 161 11.84 5.88 -9.72
C GLN A 161 10.73 6.74 -10.37
N THR A 162 9.58 6.91 -9.71
CA THR A 162 8.45 7.76 -10.14
C THR A 162 8.49 9.17 -9.54
N ALA A 163 7.71 10.08 -10.13
CA ALA A 163 7.31 11.34 -9.52
C ALA A 163 5.84 11.26 -9.06
N ARG A 164 5.47 11.99 -7.99
CA ARG A 164 4.08 12.11 -7.53
C ARG A 164 3.46 13.43 -7.98
N VAL A 165 2.36 13.37 -8.70
CA VAL A 165 1.52 14.53 -9.03
C VAL A 165 0.31 14.54 -8.10
N VAL A 166 0.10 15.67 -7.42
CA VAL A 166 -1.04 15.93 -6.56
C VAL A 166 -1.82 17.13 -7.12
N ILE A 167 -3.12 16.99 -7.31
CA ILE A 167 -4.02 18.11 -7.66
C ILE A 167 -4.80 18.49 -6.41
N ASP A 168 -4.53 19.68 -5.88
CA ASP A 168 -5.18 20.24 -4.69
C ASP A 168 -6.49 20.95 -5.06
N ILE A 169 -7.59 20.54 -4.40
CA ILE A 169 -8.96 20.99 -4.70
C ILE A 169 -9.48 21.84 -3.53
N GLU A 170 -9.39 23.15 -3.68
CA GLU A 170 -9.84 24.13 -2.70
C GLU A 170 -11.13 24.83 -3.12
N ASN A 171 -11.73 25.62 -2.23
CA ASN A 171 -12.83 26.53 -2.60
C ASN A 171 -12.40 27.52 -3.70
N SER A 172 -11.13 27.94 -3.67
CA SER A 172 -10.44 28.81 -4.64
C SER A 172 -10.27 28.19 -6.03
N THR A 173 -10.40 26.86 -6.16
CA THR A 173 -10.19 26.15 -7.42
C THR A 173 -11.26 26.50 -8.45
N PHE A 174 -12.48 26.80 -8.03
CA PHE A 174 -13.58 27.14 -8.92
C PHE A 174 -13.90 28.63 -8.88
N LYS A 175 -14.09 29.24 -10.04
CA LYS A 175 -14.62 30.61 -10.14
C LYS A 175 -16.08 30.67 -9.69
N ASN A 176 -16.50 31.86 -9.28
CA ASN A 176 -17.85 32.19 -8.79
C ASN A 176 -19.00 31.99 -9.81
N GLU A 177 -18.68 31.63 -11.05
CA GLU A 177 -19.63 31.26 -12.10
C GLU A 177 -20.15 29.82 -11.99
N PHE A 178 -19.55 28.99 -11.13
CA PHE A 178 -20.01 27.64 -10.82
C PHE A 178 -20.99 27.60 -9.64
N THR A 179 -22.01 26.75 -9.76
CA THR A 179 -22.97 26.44 -8.68
C THR A 179 -22.76 25.02 -8.17
N ASN A 180 -22.30 24.87 -6.93
CA ASN A 180 -22.02 23.57 -6.32
C ASN A 180 -21.17 22.62 -7.21
N PRO A 181 -19.96 23.05 -7.65
CA PRO A 181 -19.10 22.22 -8.48
C PRO A 181 -18.52 21.04 -7.69
N VAL A 182 -18.40 19.89 -8.36
CA VAL A 182 -17.75 18.67 -7.84
C VAL A 182 -16.79 18.13 -8.89
N VAL A 183 -15.62 17.66 -8.47
CA VAL A 183 -14.69 16.93 -9.34
C VAL A 183 -15.19 15.49 -9.49
N ALA A 184 -15.58 15.12 -10.71
CA ALA A 184 -16.04 13.77 -11.05
C ALA A 184 -14.88 12.82 -11.40
N GLY A 185 -13.70 13.35 -11.74
CA GLY A 185 -12.51 12.58 -12.06
C GLY A 185 -11.37 13.46 -12.57
N ILE A 186 -10.13 13.01 -12.38
CA ILE A 186 -8.92 13.62 -12.93
C ILE A 186 -8.11 12.56 -13.65
N ASN A 187 -7.67 12.88 -14.86
CA ASN A 187 -6.63 12.15 -15.57
C ASN A 187 -5.35 13.00 -15.58
N ILE A 188 -4.23 12.39 -15.20
CA ILE A 188 -2.88 12.94 -15.40
C ILE A 188 -2.26 12.22 -16.59
N TYR A 189 -1.60 12.93 -17.48
CA TYR A 189 -1.01 12.37 -18.69
C TYR A 189 0.50 12.20 -18.50
N SER A 190 0.99 11.00 -18.77
CA SER A 190 2.38 10.60 -18.59
C SER A 190 2.75 9.49 -19.57
N GLN A 191 4.04 9.29 -19.79
CA GLN A 191 4.53 8.01 -20.30
C GLN A 191 4.33 6.91 -19.24
N LEU A 192 4.24 5.66 -19.70
CA LEU A 192 3.96 4.51 -18.83
C LEU A 192 5.19 3.64 -18.57
N GLU A 193 6.31 3.93 -19.23
CA GLU A 193 7.57 3.19 -19.10
C GLU A 193 8.58 4.02 -18.29
N LEU A 194 9.41 3.31 -17.51
CA LEU A 194 10.49 3.88 -16.71
C LEU A 194 11.80 3.18 -17.09
N PRO A 195 12.87 3.91 -17.47
CA PRO A 195 12.93 5.36 -17.67
C PRO A 195 12.08 5.83 -18.86
N ALA A 196 11.59 7.08 -18.79
CA ALA A 196 10.84 7.70 -19.87
C ALA A 196 11.71 7.92 -21.12
N THR A 197 11.12 7.76 -22.31
CA THR A 197 11.79 8.06 -23.59
C THR A 197 11.41 9.46 -24.07
N GLN A 198 12.40 10.35 -24.25
CA GLN A 198 12.13 11.74 -24.65
C GLN A 198 11.29 11.82 -25.94
N GLY A 199 10.21 12.61 -25.89
CA GLY A 199 9.29 12.83 -27.02
C GLY A 199 8.26 11.73 -27.30
N ALA A 200 8.35 10.56 -26.64
CA ALA A 200 7.36 9.49 -26.78
C ALA A 200 5.95 9.92 -26.29
N ASP A 201 4.93 9.21 -26.76
CA ASP A 201 3.53 9.53 -26.48
C ASP A 201 3.10 9.23 -25.05
N VAL A 202 2.08 9.96 -24.60
CA VAL A 202 1.58 9.94 -23.23
C VAL A 202 0.18 9.34 -23.17
N SER A 203 -0.08 8.60 -22.10
CA SER A 203 -1.37 7.97 -21.81
C SER A 203 -2.06 8.65 -20.63
N ALA A 204 -3.39 8.59 -20.60
CA ALA A 204 -4.18 9.08 -19.49
C ALA A 204 -4.12 8.09 -18.31
N ILE A 205 -3.65 8.57 -17.16
CA ILE A 205 -3.66 7.88 -15.87
C ILE A 205 -4.80 8.45 -15.03
N LYS A 206 -5.76 7.62 -14.64
CA LYS A 206 -6.85 7.98 -13.72
C LYS A 206 -6.28 8.16 -12.32
N ALA A 207 -6.37 9.36 -11.77
CA ALA A 207 -5.85 9.67 -10.45
C ALA A 207 -6.72 9.06 -9.32
N TYR A 208 -6.08 8.74 -8.20
CA TYR A 208 -6.74 8.40 -6.94
C TYR A 208 -7.31 9.64 -6.26
N LYS A 209 -8.53 9.59 -5.75
CA LYS A 209 -9.07 10.61 -4.85
C LYS A 209 -8.73 10.22 -3.41
N VAL A 210 -8.05 11.11 -2.65
CA VAL A 210 -7.45 10.72 -1.36
C VAL A 210 -8.50 10.42 -0.28
N ASP A 211 -9.59 11.21 -0.26
CA ASP A 211 -10.78 10.98 0.56
C ASP A 211 -12.03 11.05 -0.32
N ASP A 212 -12.67 9.90 -0.56
CA ASP A 212 -13.90 9.81 -1.34
C ASP A 212 -15.08 10.57 -0.72
N ALA A 213 -15.16 10.66 0.61
CA ALA A 213 -16.24 11.32 1.33
C ALA A 213 -16.12 12.86 1.26
N ASN A 214 -14.89 13.38 1.16
CA ASN A 214 -14.65 14.82 1.02
C ASN A 214 -14.74 15.25 -0.47
N PRO A 215 -15.73 16.07 -0.88
CA PRO A 215 -15.83 16.56 -2.27
C PRO A 215 -14.69 17.51 -2.68
N LYS A 216 -13.87 17.96 -1.72
CA LYS A 216 -12.70 18.83 -1.87
C LYS A 216 -11.41 18.10 -1.50
N SER A 217 -11.37 16.78 -1.64
CA SER A 217 -10.13 16.03 -1.46
C SER A 217 -9.21 16.21 -2.67
N SER A 218 -7.90 16.19 -2.40
CA SER A 218 -6.88 16.13 -3.44
C SER A 218 -6.97 14.84 -4.26
N TRP A 219 -6.38 14.89 -5.44
CA TRP A 219 -6.21 13.73 -6.32
C TRP A 219 -4.73 13.45 -6.57
N VAL A 220 -4.33 12.19 -6.66
CA VAL A 220 -2.93 11.75 -6.75
C VAL A 220 -2.73 10.77 -7.91
N ALA A 221 -1.64 10.95 -8.66
CA ALA A 221 -1.14 9.95 -9.59
C ALA A 221 0.40 9.88 -9.53
N LEU A 222 0.94 8.69 -9.76
CA LEU A 222 2.36 8.46 -9.98
C LEU A 222 2.62 8.48 -11.49
N VAL A 223 3.68 9.19 -11.88
CA VAL A 223 4.01 9.48 -13.27
C VAL A 223 5.50 9.27 -13.53
N ALA A 224 5.86 9.11 -14.81
CA ALA A 224 7.23 8.93 -15.23
C ALA A 224 7.98 10.27 -15.21
N PRO A 225 9.11 10.39 -14.48
CA PRO A 225 9.99 11.56 -14.57
C PRO A 225 10.50 11.75 -15.99
N ASN A 226 10.42 12.96 -16.51
CA ASN A 226 10.88 13.32 -17.86
C ASN A 226 11.13 14.83 -17.96
N ALA A 227 11.83 15.23 -19.02
CA ALA A 227 11.96 16.63 -19.41
C ALA A 227 10.60 17.24 -19.79
N GLU A 228 10.53 18.57 -19.76
CA GLU A 228 9.32 19.30 -20.13
C GLU A 228 8.89 19.07 -21.61
N ASP A 229 7.58 18.96 -21.84
CA ASP A 229 6.97 18.94 -23.18
C ASP A 229 5.71 19.82 -23.19
N ALA A 230 5.85 21.00 -23.79
CA ALA A 230 4.80 22.00 -23.91
C ALA A 230 3.60 21.58 -24.79
N ASN A 231 3.74 20.54 -25.62
CA ASN A 231 2.76 20.18 -26.64
C ASN A 231 1.80 19.07 -26.20
N LYS A 232 2.26 18.16 -25.34
CA LYS A 232 1.46 17.06 -24.79
C LYS A 232 0.41 17.60 -23.81
N ASP A 233 -0.70 16.86 -23.69
CA ASP A 233 -1.65 17.07 -22.60
C ASP A 233 -1.00 16.67 -21.28
N PHE A 234 -1.37 17.30 -20.17
CA PHE A 234 -0.83 17.02 -18.84
C PHE A 234 -1.93 16.73 -17.81
N ILE A 235 -2.95 17.57 -17.70
CA ILE A 235 -4.06 17.39 -16.74
C ILE A 235 -5.38 17.50 -17.50
N CYS A 236 -6.29 16.55 -17.30
CA CYS A 236 -7.69 16.67 -17.69
C CYS A 236 -8.59 16.48 -16.47
N ILE A 237 -9.31 17.54 -16.09
CA ILE A 237 -10.24 17.52 -14.95
C ILE A 237 -11.68 17.51 -15.43
N SER A 238 -12.48 16.57 -14.94
CA SER A 238 -13.91 16.45 -15.19
C SER A 238 -14.70 17.07 -14.05
N VAL A 239 -15.49 18.11 -14.34
CA VAL A 239 -16.26 18.87 -13.35
C VAL A 239 -17.76 18.69 -13.61
N GLN A 240 -18.52 18.38 -12.58
CA GLN A 240 -19.98 18.30 -12.60
C GLN A 240 -20.57 19.46 -11.78
N GLU A 241 -21.64 20.06 -12.26
CA GLU A 241 -22.34 21.17 -11.59
C GLU A 241 -23.64 20.64 -10.96
N ASN A 242 -23.98 21.06 -9.73
CA ASN A 242 -25.18 20.61 -9.00
C ASN A 242 -25.37 19.08 -8.86
N GLY A 243 -24.30 18.29 -8.95
CA GLY A 243 -24.32 16.82 -8.80
C GLY A 243 -25.20 16.07 -9.83
N THR A 244 -25.61 16.72 -10.92
CA THR A 244 -26.52 16.16 -11.93
C THR A 244 -26.05 16.53 -13.33
N GLY A 245 -26.37 15.67 -14.33
CA GLY A 245 -25.92 15.85 -15.72
C GLY A 245 -24.50 15.37 -16.00
N THR A 246 -24.06 15.49 -17.25
CA THR A 246 -22.75 15.00 -17.73
C THR A 246 -21.61 15.90 -17.27
N PRO A 247 -20.52 15.37 -16.67
CA PRO A 247 -19.34 16.15 -16.34
C PRO A 247 -18.69 16.79 -17.58
N LYS A 248 -18.26 18.04 -17.45
CA LYS A 248 -17.49 18.75 -18.48
C LYS A 248 -15.99 18.61 -18.20
N ALA A 249 -15.23 18.16 -19.20
CA ALA A 249 -13.78 18.05 -19.15
C ALA A 249 -13.09 19.38 -19.46
N TYR A 250 -11.99 19.66 -18.76
CA TYR A 250 -11.08 20.78 -19.02
C TYR A 250 -9.64 20.25 -19.08
N SER A 251 -8.99 20.41 -20.23
CA SER A 251 -7.62 19.97 -20.46
C SER A 251 -6.61 21.11 -20.30
N ILE A 252 -5.46 20.79 -19.70
CA ILE A 252 -4.28 21.65 -19.56
C ILE A 252 -3.13 20.91 -20.24
N LYS A 253 -2.42 21.62 -21.14
CA LYS A 253 -1.21 21.16 -21.84
C LYS A 253 0.05 21.64 -21.14
N GLY A 254 1.16 21.01 -21.47
CA GLY A 254 2.48 21.31 -20.93
C GLY A 254 2.79 20.41 -19.75
N ILE A 255 3.44 19.28 -20.03
CA ILE A 255 4.06 18.46 -18.99
C ILE A 255 5.33 19.21 -18.56
N PRO A 256 5.49 19.55 -17.27
CA PRO A 256 6.69 20.22 -16.77
C PRO A 256 7.85 19.23 -16.63
N ASN A 257 9.05 19.74 -16.34
CA ASN A 257 10.16 18.88 -15.92
C ASN A 257 9.80 18.19 -14.59
N LEU A 258 9.81 16.86 -14.59
CA LEU A 258 9.49 16.04 -13.43
C LEU A 258 10.69 15.19 -13.05
N GLU A 259 11.03 15.20 -11.77
CA GLU A 259 12.18 14.49 -11.20
C GLU A 259 11.73 13.33 -10.32
N SER A 260 12.57 12.30 -10.27
CA SER A 260 12.32 11.09 -9.53
C SER A 260 12.34 11.33 -8.01
N GLY A 261 11.42 10.70 -7.26
CA GLY A 261 11.32 10.92 -5.81
C GLY A 261 10.84 12.31 -5.40
N MET A 262 10.28 13.10 -6.33
CA MET A 262 9.72 14.43 -6.05
C MET A 262 8.19 14.43 -6.09
N SER A 263 7.58 15.30 -5.29
CA SER A 263 6.13 15.48 -5.16
C SER A 263 5.73 16.89 -5.61
N TYR A 264 4.80 16.97 -6.57
CA TYR A 264 4.37 18.20 -7.22
C TYR A 264 2.89 18.44 -6.93
N THR A 265 2.59 19.43 -6.09
CA THR A 265 1.22 19.81 -5.71
C THR A 265 0.76 21.00 -6.53
N TYR A 266 -0.17 20.77 -7.45
CA TYR A 266 -0.75 21.78 -8.33
C TYR A 266 -2.07 22.32 -7.77
N LYS A 267 -2.16 23.64 -7.69
CA LYS A 267 -3.43 24.36 -7.49
C LYS A 267 -3.94 24.83 -8.84
N LEU A 268 -5.20 24.53 -9.14
CA LEU A 268 -5.84 24.91 -10.40
C LEU A 268 -6.78 26.09 -10.20
N LYS A 269 -7.00 26.89 -11.26
CA LYS A 269 -8.13 27.83 -11.37
C LYS A 269 -8.99 27.46 -12.56
N ILE A 270 -10.25 27.13 -12.29
CA ILE A 270 -11.20 26.58 -13.26
C ILE A 270 -12.35 27.57 -13.44
N GLY A 271 -12.56 27.99 -14.69
CA GLY A 271 -13.75 28.70 -15.13
C GLY A 271 -14.56 27.89 -16.14
N LYS A 272 -15.73 28.40 -16.54
CA LYS A 272 -16.60 27.70 -17.51
C LYS A 272 -16.00 27.60 -18.91
N ASP A 273 -15.03 28.45 -19.26
CA ASP A 273 -14.32 28.40 -20.54
C ASP A 273 -13.04 27.56 -20.52
N LYS A 274 -12.26 27.62 -19.43
CA LYS A 274 -10.94 26.96 -19.33
C LYS A 274 -10.50 26.69 -17.89
N ALA A 275 -9.62 25.70 -17.73
CA ALA A 275 -8.79 25.50 -16.54
C ALA A 275 -7.36 26.02 -16.81
N ILE A 276 -6.68 26.47 -15.76
CA ILE A 276 -5.25 26.80 -15.76
C ILE A 276 -4.59 26.28 -14.46
N ILE A 277 -3.29 26.03 -14.50
CA ILE A 277 -2.47 25.94 -13.28
C ILE A 277 -2.32 27.35 -12.72
N ASP A 278 -2.57 27.51 -11.42
CA ASP A 278 -2.41 28.78 -10.69
C ASP A 278 -1.11 28.81 -9.90
N ASN A 279 -0.77 27.69 -9.26
CA ASN A 279 0.48 27.52 -8.52
C ASN A 279 0.92 26.05 -8.55
N VAL A 280 2.22 25.83 -8.38
CA VAL A 280 2.81 24.51 -8.10
C VAL A 280 3.72 24.62 -6.89
N THR A 281 3.61 23.68 -5.96
CA THR A 281 4.58 23.50 -4.87
C THR A 281 5.33 22.21 -5.12
N VAL A 282 6.65 22.26 -5.14
CA VAL A 282 7.51 21.09 -5.30
C VAL A 282 8.19 20.80 -3.97
N THR A 283 8.11 19.56 -3.52
CA THR A 283 8.79 19.06 -2.33
C THR A 283 9.44 17.73 -2.63
N ASP A 284 10.58 17.45 -2.02
CA ASP A 284 11.08 16.07 -1.88
C ASP A 284 9.93 15.18 -1.38
N TRP A 285 9.74 14.01 -1.99
CA TRP A 285 8.69 13.08 -1.57
C TRP A 285 9.14 12.26 -0.36
N LYS A 286 9.32 12.97 0.75
CA LYS A 286 9.65 12.41 2.07
C LYS A 286 8.41 11.86 2.76
N GLU A 287 8.64 10.94 3.69
CA GLU A 287 7.64 10.32 4.56
C GLU A 287 6.55 11.30 5.02
N GLY A 288 5.28 10.86 4.98
CA GLY A 288 4.20 11.53 5.69
C GLY A 288 3.90 12.98 5.28
N THR A 289 4.51 13.48 4.19
CA THR A 289 4.25 14.83 3.68
C THR A 289 2.76 14.97 3.39
N ALA A 290 2.06 15.68 4.27
CA ALA A 290 0.60 15.71 4.30
C ALA A 290 0.04 16.21 2.96
N ILE A 291 -0.79 15.38 2.33
CA ILE A 291 -1.50 15.80 1.13
C ILE A 291 -2.63 16.74 1.56
N PRO A 292 -2.71 17.98 1.03
CA PRO A 292 -3.80 18.91 1.34
C PRO A 292 -5.17 18.27 1.06
N GLY A 293 -6.14 18.40 1.97
CA GLY A 293 -7.44 17.73 1.84
C GLY A 293 -7.38 16.19 1.85
N GLY A 294 -6.21 15.61 2.17
CA GLY A 294 -5.96 14.20 2.43
C GLY A 294 -5.98 13.83 3.92
N GLU A 295 -6.33 14.78 4.80
CA GLU A 295 -6.86 14.48 6.13
C GLU A 295 -8.21 13.74 5.95
N ALA A 296 -8.13 12.42 5.75
CA ALA A 296 -9.25 11.55 6.07
C ALA A 296 -9.65 11.86 7.52
N SER A 297 -10.94 12.12 7.76
CA SER A 297 -11.44 12.37 9.11
C SER A 297 -10.94 11.26 10.02
N LEU A 298 -10.11 11.61 11.02
CA LEU A 298 -9.47 10.66 11.92
C LEU A 298 -10.52 9.67 12.44
N VAL A 299 -10.42 8.41 12.03
CA VAL A 299 -11.34 7.36 12.45
C VAL A 299 -11.01 7.03 13.90
N THR A 300 -11.57 7.82 14.80
CA THR A 300 -11.48 7.66 16.25
C THR A 300 -12.52 6.67 16.74
N GLU A 301 -12.31 6.12 17.93
CA GLU A 301 -13.33 5.33 18.62
C GLU A 301 -14.66 6.09 18.79
N GLU A 302 -14.59 7.41 18.96
CA GLU A 302 -15.77 8.26 19.10
C GLU A 302 -16.56 8.37 17.79
N SER A 303 -15.89 8.70 16.68
CA SER A 303 -16.53 8.73 15.35
C SER A 303 -17.11 7.37 14.92
N VAL A 304 -16.48 6.27 15.32
CA VAL A 304 -16.99 4.91 15.10
C VAL A 304 -18.24 4.66 15.96
N ARG A 305 -18.22 5.04 17.26
CA ARG A 305 -19.39 4.91 18.13
C ARG A 305 -20.59 5.70 17.60
N GLU A 306 -20.39 6.95 17.21
CA GLU A 306 -21.43 7.82 16.65
C GLU A 306 -22.01 7.27 15.34
N SER A 307 -21.14 6.83 14.41
CA SER A 307 -21.56 6.26 13.14
C SER A 307 -22.42 5.01 13.33
N VAL A 308 -21.98 4.07 14.18
CA VAL A 308 -22.75 2.85 14.50
C VAL A 308 -24.09 3.22 15.16
N ALA A 309 -24.08 4.10 16.16
CA ALA A 309 -25.28 4.55 16.86
C ALA A 309 -26.33 5.14 15.90
N LYS A 310 -25.91 6.00 14.97
CA LYS A 310 -26.76 6.66 13.98
C LYS A 310 -27.30 5.71 12.90
N GLN A 311 -26.51 4.72 12.48
CA GLN A 311 -26.98 3.72 11.52
C GLN A 311 -28.05 2.81 12.12
N LEU A 312 -27.88 2.42 13.40
CA LEU A 312 -28.86 1.62 14.15
C LEU A 312 -30.17 2.38 14.42
N GLU A 313 -30.13 3.69 14.69
CA GLU A 313 -31.33 4.53 14.83
C GLU A 313 -32.19 4.56 13.56
N ASN A 314 -31.56 4.44 12.38
CA ASN A 314 -32.25 4.37 11.09
C ASN A 314 -32.71 2.95 10.72
N GLY A 315 -32.45 1.94 11.57
CA GLY A 315 -32.80 0.54 11.31
C GLY A 315 -31.98 -0.13 10.21
N ASN A 316 -30.82 0.43 9.86
CA ASN A 316 -29.97 -0.07 8.76
C ASN A 316 -28.97 -1.13 9.24
N ASP A 317 -28.49 -1.94 8.30
CA ASP A 317 -27.23 -2.68 8.46
C ASP A 317 -26.07 -1.69 8.69
N VAL A 318 -25.06 -2.11 9.46
CA VAL A 318 -23.93 -1.25 9.82
C VAL A 318 -22.85 -1.35 8.75
N GLU A 319 -22.56 -0.25 8.06
CA GLU A 319 -21.44 -0.14 7.12
C GLU A 319 -20.38 0.82 7.67
N LEU A 320 -19.13 0.37 7.75
CA LEU A 320 -18.00 1.17 8.22
C LEU A 320 -16.83 1.05 7.27
N THR A 321 -16.25 2.20 6.92
CA THR A 321 -14.92 2.29 6.32
C THR A 321 -13.93 2.56 7.46
N LEU A 322 -12.99 1.64 7.68
CA LEU A 322 -11.98 1.75 8.72
C LEU A 322 -10.57 1.70 8.07
N PRO A 323 -9.52 2.15 8.78
CA PRO A 323 -8.13 1.99 8.33
C PRO A 323 -7.77 0.52 8.03
N SER A 324 -6.82 0.31 7.13
CA SER A 324 -6.34 -1.03 6.74
C SER A 324 -5.75 -1.81 7.93
N ASN A 325 -5.13 -1.09 8.87
CA ASN A 325 -4.54 -1.53 10.13
C ASN A 325 -5.45 -1.29 11.36
N ALA A 326 -6.77 -1.19 11.18
CA ALA A 326 -7.74 -0.83 12.22
C ALA A 326 -7.43 -1.47 13.60
N SER A 327 -7.21 -0.63 14.60
CA SER A 327 -6.80 -1.07 15.94
C SER A 327 -7.92 -1.81 16.66
N LEU A 328 -7.57 -2.63 17.66
CA LEU A 328 -8.55 -3.31 18.50
C LEU A 328 -9.55 -2.33 19.16
N GLY A 329 -9.09 -1.13 19.50
CA GLY A 329 -9.94 -0.05 20.06
C GLY A 329 -11.09 0.36 19.13
N LEU A 330 -10.87 0.39 17.80
CA LEU A 330 -11.95 0.65 16.85
C LEU A 330 -12.99 -0.48 16.82
N PHE A 331 -12.58 -1.73 17.01
CA PHE A 331 -13.53 -2.85 17.15
C PHE A 331 -14.23 -2.86 18.52
N ASP A 332 -13.55 -2.43 19.59
CA ASP A 332 -14.15 -2.22 20.91
C ASP A 332 -15.17 -1.07 20.89
N ALA A 333 -14.93 -0.01 20.12
CA ALA A 333 -15.88 1.07 19.87
C ALA A 333 -17.18 0.57 19.21
N ILE A 334 -17.08 -0.29 18.19
CA ILE A 334 -18.26 -0.92 17.55
C ILE A 334 -19.04 -1.74 18.58
N LYS A 335 -18.37 -2.60 19.35
CA LYS A 335 -19.02 -3.44 20.39
C LYS A 335 -19.68 -2.60 21.47
N THR A 336 -19.04 -1.49 21.88
CA THR A 336 -19.58 -0.55 22.85
C THR A 336 -20.87 0.10 22.32
N ALA A 337 -20.86 0.64 21.11
CA ALA A 337 -22.06 1.23 20.51
C ALA A 337 -23.23 0.25 20.36
N LEU A 338 -22.98 -1.00 19.96
CA LEU A 338 -24.00 -2.05 19.88
C LEU A 338 -24.58 -2.40 21.26
N LYS A 339 -23.73 -2.47 22.29
CA LYS A 339 -24.13 -2.72 23.68
C LYS A 339 -24.97 -1.57 24.24
N ASP A 340 -24.54 -0.33 24.02
CA ASP A 340 -25.19 0.87 24.55
C ASP A 340 -26.55 1.13 23.88
N LYS A 341 -26.70 0.76 22.60
CA LYS A 341 -28.00 0.74 21.89
C LYS A 341 -28.89 -0.45 22.26
N GLY A 342 -28.47 -1.34 23.16
CA GLY A 342 -29.29 -2.46 23.64
C GLY A 342 -29.60 -3.50 22.55
N VAL A 343 -28.73 -3.62 21.54
CA VAL A 343 -28.96 -4.47 20.36
C VAL A 343 -29.15 -5.94 20.78
N PRO A 344 -30.18 -6.65 20.25
CA PRO A 344 -30.37 -8.07 20.51
C PRO A 344 -29.20 -8.95 20.04
N LYS A 345 -29.19 -10.22 20.46
CA LYS A 345 -28.19 -11.17 19.96
C LYS A 345 -28.47 -11.55 18.50
N SER A 346 -27.41 -11.70 17.71
CA SER A 346 -27.44 -12.11 16.30
C SER A 346 -28.45 -11.33 15.44
N SER A 347 -28.48 -10.01 15.57
CA SER A 347 -29.48 -9.15 14.89
C SER A 347 -28.90 -8.08 13.96
N VAL A 348 -27.58 -7.85 13.95
CA VAL A 348 -26.95 -6.83 13.08
C VAL A 348 -26.04 -7.48 12.03
N ASN A 349 -26.22 -7.13 10.76
CA ASN A 349 -25.20 -7.38 9.74
C ASN A 349 -24.23 -6.19 9.73
N ILE A 350 -22.92 -6.48 9.65
CA ILE A 350 -21.88 -5.45 9.52
C ILE A 350 -21.04 -5.68 8.27
N THR A 351 -20.79 -4.61 7.53
CA THR A 351 -19.88 -4.58 6.38
C THR A 351 -18.70 -3.66 6.70
N LEU A 352 -17.49 -4.22 6.65
CA LEU A 352 -16.24 -3.51 6.83
C LEU A 352 -15.57 -3.26 5.47
N LYS A 353 -15.27 -2.00 5.20
CA LYS A 353 -14.54 -1.51 4.03
C LYS A 353 -13.17 -1.00 4.47
N GLY A 354 -12.16 -1.12 3.62
CA GLY A 354 -10.79 -0.65 3.87
C GLY A 354 -9.93 -1.54 4.79
N VAL A 355 -10.53 -2.31 5.70
CA VAL A 355 -9.83 -3.23 6.61
C VAL A 355 -9.12 -4.35 5.84
N MET A 356 -7.80 -4.44 5.95
CA MET A 356 -7.03 -5.57 5.36
C MET A 356 -6.94 -6.75 6.31
N ARG A 357 -6.89 -6.51 7.63
CA ARG A 357 -6.84 -7.56 8.66
C ARG A 357 -7.74 -7.22 9.84
N ILE A 358 -8.58 -8.18 10.24
CA ILE A 358 -9.33 -8.10 11.50
C ILE A 358 -8.41 -8.62 12.63
N PRO A 359 -8.14 -7.83 13.69
CA PRO A 359 -7.33 -8.29 14.82
C PRO A 359 -7.90 -9.54 15.50
N GLN A 360 -7.02 -10.43 15.95
CA GLN A 360 -7.46 -11.56 16.78
C GLN A 360 -8.17 -11.02 18.04
N LYS A 361 -9.31 -11.60 18.39
CA LYS A 361 -10.24 -11.14 19.46
C LYS A 361 -11.04 -9.86 19.18
N ALA A 362 -10.92 -9.23 18.01
CA ALA A 362 -11.78 -8.11 17.62
C ALA A 362 -13.28 -8.40 17.83
N PHE A 363 -13.71 -9.62 17.46
CA PHE A 363 -15.06 -10.16 17.68
C PHE A 363 -15.09 -11.32 18.68
N GLY A 364 -14.13 -11.37 19.62
CA GLY A 364 -14.02 -12.41 20.64
C GLY A 364 -13.26 -13.67 20.21
N ASN A 365 -13.33 -14.72 21.05
CA ASN A 365 -12.59 -15.98 20.87
C ASN A 365 -13.43 -17.00 20.08
N LEU A 366 -12.83 -17.62 19.06
CA LEU A 366 -13.34 -18.87 18.47
C LEU A 366 -12.50 -20.05 18.99
N PRO A 367 -13.11 -21.16 19.49
CA PRO A 367 -14.53 -21.45 19.64
C PRO A 367 -15.02 -21.29 21.09
N GLU A 368 -14.81 -20.15 21.76
CA GLU A 368 -15.39 -19.90 23.09
C GLU A 368 -15.43 -18.39 23.44
N GLY A 369 -16.38 -17.66 22.85
CA GLY A 369 -16.49 -16.21 23.04
C GLY A 369 -17.06 -15.47 21.83
N VAL A 370 -18.23 -15.88 21.34
CA VAL A 370 -18.95 -15.24 20.23
C VAL A 370 -19.27 -13.78 20.59
N ALA A 371 -18.87 -12.80 19.76
CA ALA A 371 -19.42 -11.45 19.83
C ALA A 371 -20.94 -11.50 19.58
N PRO A 372 -21.79 -11.29 20.61
CA PRO A 372 -23.14 -11.83 20.61
C PRO A 372 -24.11 -11.12 19.67
N TRP A 373 -23.77 -9.95 19.15
CA TRP A 373 -24.68 -9.05 18.41
C TRP A 373 -24.78 -9.33 16.90
N PHE A 374 -23.73 -9.89 16.29
CA PHE A 374 -23.62 -9.96 14.84
C PHE A 374 -24.34 -11.19 14.25
N ASN A 375 -25.09 -10.96 13.17
CA ASN A 375 -25.66 -11.98 12.30
C ASN A 375 -24.75 -12.30 11.10
N VAL A 376 -24.09 -11.28 10.54
CA VAL A 376 -23.10 -11.43 9.46
C VAL A 376 -22.00 -10.39 9.66
N VAL A 377 -20.74 -10.79 9.42
CA VAL A 377 -19.59 -9.89 9.29
C VAL A 377 -19.01 -10.07 7.89
N ALA A 378 -19.10 -9.03 7.06
CA ALA A 378 -18.54 -9.01 5.70
C ALA A 378 -17.33 -8.07 5.64
N CYS A 379 -16.31 -8.44 4.87
CA CYS A 379 -15.15 -7.61 4.58
C CYS A 379 -14.95 -7.55 3.06
N GLN A 380 -14.88 -6.35 2.47
CA GLN A 380 -14.85 -6.20 1.01
C GLN A 380 -13.45 -6.33 0.39
N THR A 381 -12.40 -6.11 1.18
CA THR A 381 -11.00 -6.04 0.77
C THR A 381 -10.25 -7.37 0.85
N LEU A 382 -10.91 -8.45 1.26
CA LEU A 382 -10.33 -9.81 1.32
C LEU A 382 -10.99 -10.72 0.28
N PRO A 383 -10.22 -11.47 -0.54
CA PRO A 383 -10.78 -12.44 -1.46
C PRO A 383 -11.54 -13.54 -0.71
N LEU A 384 -12.87 -13.50 -0.81
CA LEU A 384 -13.79 -14.59 -0.48
C LEU A 384 -13.66 -15.24 0.91
N LEU A 385 -13.41 -14.46 1.98
CA LEU A 385 -13.90 -14.87 3.30
C LEU A 385 -15.41 -14.64 3.42
N LYS A 386 -16.19 -15.41 2.66
CA LYS A 386 -17.58 -15.71 3.01
C LYS A 386 -17.56 -16.57 4.27
N MET A 387 -17.43 -15.94 5.44
CA MET A 387 -17.89 -16.51 6.70
C MET A 387 -19.41 -16.69 6.61
N LYS A 388 -19.84 -17.76 5.94
CA LYS A 388 -21.16 -18.40 6.13
C LYS A 388 -21.19 -19.10 7.50
N LEU A 389 -20.88 -18.34 8.54
CA LEU A 389 -21.42 -18.62 9.86
C LEU A 389 -22.88 -18.13 9.87
N PHE A 390 -23.66 -18.58 10.83
CA PHE A 390 -25.08 -18.18 10.99
C PHE A 390 -26.03 -18.65 9.85
N LYS A 391 -26.00 -19.96 9.55
CA LYS A 391 -27.28 -20.68 9.42
C LYS A 391 -27.63 -21.27 10.77
N ALA A 392 -28.59 -20.66 11.47
CA ALA A 392 -29.15 -21.24 12.68
C ALA A 392 -29.89 -22.54 12.33
N VAL A 393 -29.38 -23.67 12.85
CA VAL A 393 -30.20 -24.86 13.05
C VAL A 393 -31.20 -24.51 14.16
N HIS A 394 -32.46 -24.90 13.99
CA HIS A 394 -33.52 -24.70 14.99
C HIS A 394 -33.30 -25.59 16.22
#